data_AF-A0A850SAG7-F1
#
_entry.id   AF-A0A850SAG7-F1
#
_cell.length_a   1.000
_cell.length_b   1.000
_cell.length_c   1.000
_cell.angle_alpha   90.00
_cell.angle_beta   90.00
_cell.angle_gamma   90.00
#
_symmetry.space_group_name_H-M   'P 1'
#
loop_
_entity.id
_entity.type
_entity.pdbx_description
1 polymer ?
#
loop_
_entity_poly.entity_id
_entity_poly.type
_entity_poly.pdbx_seq_one_letter_code
_entity_poly.pdbx_strand_id
1 'polypeptide(L)'
;MADDKYLSTSALAKVIGIPAKELFAKFLSDSLIEKIDEQWNLTPLGMKIGGKYLESKKFGRYIAWPESMSTAPTIEKQAETRLTARALGTKYDLSANKINFILSELGWIQKSIKGWKLTLQGEKLGGIQDEDRKSGIPFVRWPENIITNRALLGSIQDVKGEAELSIAKQVDFREKFEAKHRATDGHFVRSKAEMLIDNWLYMAEIVHAYERKLPVEENVYCDFYIPTGKVYIEYWGYENDSKYLNRKKEKISIYEKYGFNLIELNDKDVQNLDDILPRLLLKYGVQAY
;
A
#
# COMPACT_ATOMS: atom_id res chain seq x y z
N MET A 1 -26.69 31.48 10.22
CA MET A 1 -25.81 30.32 10.47
C MET A 1 -26.69 29.27 11.08
N ALA A 2 -26.95 28.17 10.37
CA ALA A 2 -27.82 27.11 10.88
C ALA A 2 -27.03 26.34 11.95
N ASP A 3 -27.62 26.16 13.13
CA ASP A 3 -27.05 25.29 14.16
C ASP A 3 -26.99 23.87 13.61
N ASP A 4 -25.78 23.33 13.43
CA ASP A 4 -25.61 21.91 13.11
C ASP A 4 -26.24 21.10 14.25
N LYS A 5 -27.28 20.35 13.94
CA LYS A 5 -27.99 19.51 14.90
C LYS A 5 -27.15 18.28 15.21
N TYR A 6 -26.93 17.99 16.49
CA TYR A 6 -26.13 16.85 16.95
C TYR A 6 -27.01 15.78 17.58
N LEU A 7 -26.72 14.53 17.24
CA LEU A 7 -27.44 13.34 17.68
C LEU A 7 -26.51 12.42 18.47
N SER A 8 -27.01 11.80 19.53
CA SER A 8 -26.28 10.69 20.17
C SER A 8 -26.12 9.52 19.20
N THR A 9 -25.14 8.63 19.40
CA THR A 9 -24.96 7.45 18.54
C THR A 9 -26.25 6.63 18.41
N SER A 10 -27.01 6.45 19.50
CA SER A 10 -28.31 5.76 19.46
C SER A 10 -29.38 6.51 18.66
N ALA A 11 -29.42 7.85 18.75
CA ALA A 11 -30.34 8.66 17.97
C ALA A 11 -29.95 8.67 16.48
N LEU A 12 -28.65 8.71 16.18
CA LEU A 12 -28.12 8.63 14.82
C LEU A 12 -28.45 7.28 14.18
N ALA A 13 -28.29 6.17 14.91
CA ALA A 13 -28.68 4.84 14.45
C ALA A 13 -30.16 4.76 14.06
N LYS A 14 -31.03 5.40 14.85
CA LYS A 14 -32.46 5.49 14.55
C LYS A 14 -32.75 6.26 13.26
N VAL A 15 -32.01 7.34 12.98
CA VAL A 15 -32.15 8.09 11.72
C VAL A 15 -31.62 7.29 10.53
N ILE A 16 -30.53 6.54 10.69
CA ILE A 16 -29.95 5.67 9.66
C ILE A 16 -30.84 4.44 9.38
N GLY A 17 -31.65 4.01 10.35
CA GLY A 17 -32.54 2.86 10.22
C GLY A 17 -31.92 1.53 10.64
N ILE A 18 -30.84 1.55 11.45
CA ILE A 18 -30.15 0.35 11.94
C ILE A 18 -30.22 0.23 13.47
N PRO A 19 -30.06 -0.97 14.05
CA PRO A 19 -29.95 -1.16 15.49
C PRO A 19 -28.79 -0.36 16.10
N ALA A 20 -29.02 0.29 17.24
CA ALA A 20 -27.97 1.08 17.91
C ALA A 20 -26.70 0.27 18.19
N LYS A 21 -26.85 -0.98 18.63
CA LYS A 21 -25.72 -1.90 18.88
C LYS A 21 -24.82 -2.08 17.66
N GLU A 22 -25.43 -2.11 16.47
CA GLU A 22 -24.72 -2.27 15.20
C GLU A 22 -23.89 -1.03 14.86
N LEU A 23 -24.47 0.16 15.04
CA LEU A 23 -23.74 1.41 14.81
C LEU A 23 -22.58 1.60 15.80
N PHE A 24 -22.76 1.21 17.07
CA PHE A 24 -21.68 1.21 18.06
C PHE A 24 -20.55 0.26 17.67
N ALA A 25 -20.86 -0.96 17.21
CA ALA A 25 -19.86 -1.92 16.74
C ALA A 25 -19.09 -1.38 15.53
N LYS A 26 -19.79 -0.70 14.62
CA LYS A 26 -19.22 -0.05 13.45
C LYS A 26 -18.29 1.12 13.81
N PHE A 27 -18.69 2.00 14.71
CA PHE A 27 -17.84 3.11 15.13
C PHE A 27 -16.61 2.64 15.92
N LEU A 28 -16.73 1.54 16.65
CA LEU A 28 -15.60 0.87 17.28
C LEU A 28 -14.64 0.27 16.24
N SER A 29 -15.14 -0.46 15.24
CA SER A 29 -14.30 -1.03 14.18
C SER A 29 -13.56 0.04 13.36
N ASP A 30 -14.19 1.20 13.17
CA ASP A 30 -13.62 2.34 12.46
C ASP A 30 -12.68 3.18 13.31
N SER A 31 -12.44 2.79 14.56
CA SER A 31 -11.61 3.55 15.51
C SER A 31 -12.11 4.99 15.69
N LEU A 32 -13.42 5.23 15.54
CA LEU A 32 -14.04 6.53 15.82
C LEU A 32 -14.34 6.70 17.30
N ILE A 33 -14.62 5.59 17.97
CA ILE A 33 -14.79 5.48 19.40
C ILE A 33 -13.98 4.29 19.91
N GLU A 34 -13.65 4.33 21.19
CA GLU A 34 -13.00 3.25 21.92
C GLU A 34 -13.72 3.02 23.26
N LYS A 35 -13.48 1.87 23.89
CA LYS A 35 -14.06 1.54 25.18
C LYS A 35 -12.94 1.47 26.23
N ILE A 36 -12.93 2.43 27.16
CA ILE A 36 -11.96 2.52 28.27
C ILE A 36 -12.77 2.58 29.57
N ASP A 37 -12.42 1.76 30.56
CA ASP A 37 -13.09 1.70 31.86
C ASP A 37 -14.63 1.57 31.76
N GLU A 38 -15.06 0.66 30.89
CA GLU A 38 -16.48 0.42 30.58
C GLU A 38 -17.24 1.61 29.93
N GLN A 39 -16.55 2.70 29.59
CA GLN A 39 -17.13 3.90 28.99
C GLN A 39 -16.69 4.10 27.53
N TRP A 40 -17.61 4.61 26.70
CA TRP A 40 -17.31 4.99 25.33
C TRP A 40 -16.58 6.33 25.30
N ASN A 41 -15.38 6.31 24.72
CA ASN A 41 -14.53 7.46 24.54
C ASN A 41 -14.36 7.77 23.05
N LEU A 42 -14.33 9.07 22.73
CA LEU A 42 -14.14 9.57 21.39
C LEU A 42 -12.65 9.64 21.05
N THR A 43 -12.25 9.03 19.94
CA THR A 43 -10.85 9.03 19.48
C THR A 43 -10.51 10.34 18.74
N PRO A 44 -9.23 10.63 18.46
CA PRO A 44 -8.85 11.75 17.60
C PRO A 44 -9.50 11.69 16.21
N LEU A 45 -9.71 10.49 15.66
CA LEU A 45 -10.38 10.30 14.37
C LEU A 45 -11.88 10.62 14.48
N GLY A 46 -12.54 10.17 15.56
CA GLY A 46 -13.93 10.51 15.86
C GLY A 46 -14.15 12.01 16.01
N MET A 47 -13.24 12.73 16.67
CA MET A 47 -13.28 14.20 16.76
C MET A 47 -13.13 14.86 15.38
N LYS A 48 -12.20 14.36 14.56
CA LYS A 48 -11.91 14.92 13.24
C LYS A 48 -13.11 14.87 12.28
N ILE A 49 -13.95 13.84 12.39
CA ILE A 49 -15.17 13.71 11.59
C ILE A 49 -16.39 14.44 12.19
N GLY A 50 -16.16 15.26 13.21
CA GLY A 50 -17.19 16.10 13.83
C GLY A 50 -17.81 15.53 15.10
N GLY A 51 -17.36 14.37 15.61
CA GLY A 51 -17.79 13.87 16.91
C GLY A 51 -17.42 14.84 18.03
N LYS A 52 -18.30 15.00 19.02
CA LYS A 52 -18.02 15.82 20.21
C LYS A 52 -18.72 15.27 21.44
N TYR A 53 -18.29 15.73 22.61
CA TYR A 53 -18.97 15.44 23.86
C TYR A 53 -20.08 16.45 24.11
N LEU A 54 -21.25 15.96 24.50
CA LEU A 54 -22.37 16.75 24.99
C LEU A 54 -22.79 16.24 26.37
N GLU A 55 -23.46 17.08 27.14
CA GLU A 55 -23.98 16.74 28.45
C GLU A 55 -25.51 16.72 28.48
N SER A 56 -26.06 15.73 29.18
CA SER A 56 -27.49 15.63 29.45
C SER A 56 -27.73 15.54 30.94
N LYS A 57 -28.73 16.30 31.44
CA LYS A 57 -29.20 16.21 32.83
C LYS A 57 -29.66 14.79 33.22
N LYS A 58 -30.05 13.95 32.25
CA LYS A 58 -30.59 12.61 32.48
C LYS A 58 -29.56 11.48 32.31
N PHE A 59 -28.55 11.68 31.48
CA PHE A 59 -27.63 10.61 31.05
C PHE A 59 -26.14 10.94 31.23
N GLY A 60 -25.81 12.11 31.78
CA GLY A 60 -24.43 12.56 31.92
C GLY A 60 -23.78 12.90 30.58
N ARG A 61 -22.46 12.80 30.52
CA ARG A 61 -21.65 13.08 29.33
C ARG A 61 -21.80 11.95 28.30
N TYR A 62 -22.06 12.29 27.04
CA TYR A 62 -22.19 11.34 25.94
C TYR A 62 -21.54 11.86 24.66
N ILE A 63 -21.24 10.93 23.74
CA ILE A 63 -20.71 11.26 22.41
C ILE A 63 -21.88 11.59 21.48
N ALA A 64 -21.76 12.72 20.79
CA ALA A 64 -22.72 13.19 19.81
C ALA A 64 -22.05 13.45 18.46
N TRP A 65 -22.84 13.28 17.40
CA TRP A 65 -22.41 13.31 16.01
C TRP A 65 -23.30 14.28 15.23
N PRO A 66 -22.77 14.97 14.21
CA PRO A 66 -23.58 15.80 13.33
C PRO A 66 -24.69 14.96 12.67
N GLU A 67 -25.91 15.49 12.59
CA GLU A 67 -27.04 14.84 11.92
C GLU A 67 -26.74 14.57 10.43
N SER A 68 -25.87 15.38 9.80
CA SER A 68 -25.36 15.14 8.44
C SER A 68 -24.63 13.80 8.28
N MET A 69 -24.18 13.17 9.36
CA MET A 69 -23.64 11.80 9.30
C MET A 69 -24.69 10.74 9.00
N SER A 70 -25.98 11.01 9.20
CA SER A 70 -27.03 10.05 8.86
C SER A 70 -27.22 9.89 7.35
N THR A 71 -26.77 10.87 6.57
CA THR A 71 -26.74 10.82 5.11
C THR A 71 -25.36 10.44 4.57
N ALA A 72 -24.34 10.34 5.44
CA ALA A 72 -23.06 9.77 5.07
C ALA A 72 -23.25 8.30 4.69
N PRO A 73 -22.67 7.82 3.57
CA PRO A 73 -22.86 6.45 3.13
C PRO A 73 -22.30 5.47 4.18
N THR A 74 -23.19 4.65 4.76
CA THR A 74 -22.87 3.48 5.63
C THR A 74 -21.95 2.50 4.88
N ILE A 75 -21.25 1.56 5.56
CA ILE A 75 -20.43 0.53 4.86
C ILE A 75 -21.24 -0.15 3.76
N GLU A 76 -22.52 -0.45 4.02
CA GLU A 76 -23.39 -1.15 3.07
C GLU A 76 -23.63 -0.32 1.81
N LYS A 77 -23.82 1.00 1.92
CA LYS A 77 -23.87 1.91 0.76
C LYS A 77 -22.49 2.11 0.12
N GLN A 78 -21.42 2.11 0.90
CA GLN A 78 -20.06 2.15 0.37
C GLN A 78 -19.69 0.87 -0.37
N ALA A 79 -20.29 -0.29 -0.03
CA ALA A 79 -20.11 -1.55 -0.75
C ALA A 79 -20.74 -1.52 -2.15
N GLU A 80 -21.80 -0.72 -2.35
CA GLU A 80 -22.43 -0.47 -3.65
C GLU A 80 -21.66 0.56 -4.50
N THR A 81 -20.92 1.50 -3.90
CA THR A 81 -20.13 2.53 -4.63
C THR A 81 -18.66 2.17 -4.83
N ARG A 82 -18.23 0.95 -4.50
CA ARG A 82 -16.83 0.53 -4.67
C ARG A 82 -16.41 0.49 -6.13
N LEU A 83 -15.22 1.01 -6.39
CA LEU A 83 -14.62 1.05 -7.70
C LEU A 83 -14.04 -0.32 -8.06
N THR A 84 -14.41 -0.83 -9.22
CA THR A 84 -13.72 -1.97 -9.84
C THR A 84 -12.49 -1.48 -10.62
N ALA A 85 -11.60 -2.40 -11.00
CA ALA A 85 -10.51 -2.08 -11.93
C ALA A 85 -11.00 -1.45 -13.25
N ARG A 86 -12.22 -1.78 -13.70
CA ARG A 86 -12.85 -1.14 -14.87
C ARG A 86 -13.22 0.31 -14.59
N ALA A 87 -13.85 0.59 -13.45
CA ALA A 87 -14.22 1.96 -13.08
C ALA A 87 -12.97 2.85 -12.87
N LEU A 88 -11.95 2.31 -12.20
CA LEU A 88 -10.64 2.96 -12.10
C LEU A 88 -10.03 3.19 -13.48
N GLY A 89 -10.05 2.18 -14.36
CA GLY A 89 -9.51 2.27 -15.70
C GLY A 89 -10.17 3.38 -16.53
N THR A 90 -11.50 3.44 -16.54
CA THR A 90 -12.26 4.51 -17.22
C THR A 90 -11.87 5.90 -16.71
N LYS A 91 -11.60 6.06 -15.41
CA LYS A 91 -11.21 7.35 -14.84
C LYS A 91 -9.83 7.84 -15.30
N TYR A 92 -8.89 6.92 -15.53
CA TYR A 92 -7.50 7.25 -15.86
C TYR A 92 -7.14 6.95 -17.32
N ASP A 93 -8.13 6.65 -18.17
CA ASP A 93 -7.95 6.23 -19.56
C ASP A 93 -7.02 5.02 -19.72
N LEU A 94 -7.22 4.01 -18.86
CA LEU A 94 -6.49 2.75 -18.85
C LEU A 94 -7.45 1.57 -18.94
N SER A 95 -6.99 0.47 -19.54
CA SER A 95 -7.77 -0.77 -19.51
C SER A 95 -7.81 -1.35 -18.09
N ALA A 96 -8.90 -2.05 -17.76
CA ALA A 96 -9.01 -2.75 -16.47
C ALA A 96 -7.84 -3.71 -16.23
N ASN A 97 -7.30 -4.31 -17.30
CA ASN A 97 -6.12 -5.18 -17.23
C ASN A 97 -4.88 -4.40 -16.79
N LYS A 98 -4.61 -3.21 -17.37
CA LYS A 98 -3.49 -2.35 -16.95
C LYS A 98 -3.64 -1.94 -15.49
N ILE A 99 -4.84 -1.54 -15.05
CA ILE A 99 -5.10 -1.22 -13.64
C ILE A 99 -4.81 -2.41 -12.74
N ASN A 100 -5.27 -3.61 -13.10
CA ASN A 100 -4.97 -4.80 -12.31
C ASN A 100 -3.48 -5.10 -12.25
N PHE A 101 -2.72 -4.90 -13.34
CA PHE A 101 -1.26 -5.04 -13.29
C PHE A 101 -0.61 -4.03 -12.36
N ILE A 102 -1.04 -2.76 -12.38
CA ILE A 102 -0.57 -1.73 -11.44
C ILE A 102 -0.87 -2.13 -10.00
N LEU A 103 -2.12 -2.48 -9.69
CA LEU A 103 -2.53 -2.91 -8.35
C LEU A 103 -1.77 -4.17 -7.90
N SER A 104 -1.42 -5.05 -8.84
CA SER A 104 -0.63 -6.25 -8.57
C SER A 104 0.82 -5.91 -8.25
N GLU A 105 1.44 -5.03 -9.03
CA GLU A 105 2.80 -4.56 -8.82
C GLU A 105 2.95 -3.83 -7.49
N LEU A 106 1.96 -3.01 -7.11
CA LEU A 106 1.87 -2.35 -5.82
C LEU A 106 1.69 -3.30 -4.62
N GLY A 107 1.51 -4.60 -4.85
CA GLY A 107 1.34 -5.58 -3.79
C GLY A 107 -0.11 -5.84 -3.39
N TRP A 108 -1.09 -5.09 -3.90
CA TRP A 108 -2.45 -5.02 -3.35
C TRP A 108 -3.38 -6.14 -3.84
N ILE A 109 -3.11 -6.66 -5.04
CA ILE A 109 -3.74 -7.88 -5.57
C ILE A 109 -2.69 -8.84 -6.10
N GLN A 110 -3.10 -10.08 -6.39
CA GLN A 110 -2.24 -11.08 -7.01
C GLN A 110 -3.02 -11.89 -8.04
N LYS A 111 -2.29 -12.40 -9.05
CA LYS A 111 -2.89 -13.30 -10.05
C LYS A 111 -3.40 -14.56 -9.37
N SER A 112 -4.58 -15.01 -9.78
CA SER A 112 -5.07 -16.36 -9.47
C SER A 112 -5.12 -17.21 -10.74
N ILE A 113 -5.57 -18.46 -10.63
CA ILE A 113 -5.76 -19.35 -11.78
C ILE A 113 -6.62 -18.66 -12.86
N LYS A 114 -7.65 -17.94 -12.41
CA LYS A 114 -8.42 -16.97 -13.20
C LYS A 114 -8.67 -15.74 -12.35
N GLY A 115 -8.63 -14.56 -12.94
CA GLY A 115 -8.91 -13.30 -12.25
C GLY A 115 -7.84 -12.92 -11.22
N TRP A 116 -8.28 -12.18 -10.20
CA TRP A 116 -7.40 -11.53 -9.23
C TRP A 116 -7.87 -11.75 -7.81
N LYS A 117 -6.92 -12.06 -6.92
CA LYS A 117 -7.15 -12.22 -5.49
C LYS A 117 -6.61 -11.03 -4.70
N LEU A 118 -7.35 -10.61 -3.70
CA LEU A 118 -6.94 -9.60 -2.73
C LEU A 118 -5.76 -10.11 -1.88
N THR A 119 -4.80 -9.24 -1.56
CA THR A 119 -3.73 -9.53 -0.60
C THR A 119 -4.03 -8.87 0.75
N LEU A 120 -3.29 -9.25 1.80
CA LEU A 120 -3.37 -8.59 3.11
C LEU A 120 -3.10 -7.08 3.04
N GLN A 121 -2.20 -6.64 2.16
CA GLN A 121 -1.92 -5.22 1.96
C GLN A 121 -3.09 -4.51 1.27
N GLY A 122 -3.71 -5.16 0.29
CA GLY A 122 -4.92 -4.64 -0.35
C GLY A 122 -6.09 -4.52 0.63
N GLU A 123 -6.24 -5.49 1.54
CA GLU A 123 -7.25 -5.47 2.60
C GLU A 123 -7.04 -4.30 3.57
N LYS A 124 -5.79 -4.02 3.97
CA LYS A 124 -5.44 -2.83 4.78
C LYS A 124 -5.82 -1.51 4.11
N LEU A 125 -5.88 -1.48 2.78
CA LEU A 125 -6.34 -0.33 1.99
C LEU A 125 -7.86 -0.33 1.76
N GLY A 126 -8.58 -1.24 2.42
CA GLY A 126 -10.03 -1.37 2.34
C GLY A 126 -10.52 -2.10 1.09
N GLY A 127 -9.64 -2.78 0.35
CA GLY A 127 -10.03 -3.64 -0.77
C GLY A 127 -10.93 -4.80 -0.30
N ILE A 128 -11.87 -5.22 -1.14
CA ILE A 128 -12.78 -6.34 -0.86
C ILE A 128 -12.74 -7.33 -2.02
N GLN A 129 -12.58 -8.62 -1.69
CA GLN A 129 -12.69 -9.71 -2.64
C GLN A 129 -14.15 -9.89 -3.08
N ASP A 130 -14.35 -10.07 -4.38
CA ASP A 130 -15.65 -10.38 -4.97
C ASP A 130 -15.48 -11.40 -6.11
N GLU A 131 -16.60 -11.90 -6.62
CA GLU A 131 -16.64 -12.89 -7.70
C GLU A 131 -17.75 -12.58 -8.69
N ASP A 132 -17.45 -12.77 -9.99
CA ASP A 132 -18.47 -12.61 -11.02
C ASP A 132 -19.51 -13.73 -10.88
N ARG A 133 -20.78 -13.36 -10.67
CA ARG A 133 -21.86 -14.32 -10.37
C ARG A 133 -22.09 -15.38 -11.47
N LYS A 134 -21.67 -15.12 -12.71
CA LYS A 134 -21.87 -16.04 -13.84
C LYS A 134 -20.67 -16.94 -14.06
N SER A 135 -19.48 -16.37 -14.05
CA SER A 135 -18.23 -17.06 -14.40
C SER A 135 -17.44 -17.57 -13.19
N GLY A 136 -17.77 -17.11 -11.98
CA GLY A 136 -17.04 -17.40 -10.74
C GLY A 136 -15.63 -16.80 -10.71
N ILE A 137 -15.28 -15.91 -11.64
CA ILE A 137 -13.95 -15.34 -11.73
C ILE A 137 -13.77 -14.31 -10.60
N PRO A 138 -12.74 -14.46 -9.74
CA PRO A 138 -12.50 -13.54 -8.64
C PRO A 138 -11.98 -12.19 -9.14
N PHE A 139 -12.42 -11.11 -8.52
CA PHE A 139 -11.94 -9.75 -8.73
C PHE A 139 -11.98 -8.93 -7.43
N VAL A 140 -11.43 -7.72 -7.45
CA VAL A 140 -11.33 -6.87 -6.25
C VAL A 140 -12.05 -5.54 -6.46
N ARG A 141 -12.71 -5.07 -5.40
CA ARG A 141 -13.41 -3.78 -5.31
C ARG A 141 -12.73 -2.87 -4.31
N TRP A 142 -12.62 -1.59 -4.63
CA TRP A 142 -11.88 -0.58 -3.86
C TRP A 142 -12.78 0.54 -3.35
N PRO A 143 -12.49 1.11 -2.18
CA PRO A 143 -13.19 2.31 -1.71
C PRO A 143 -12.85 3.51 -2.60
N GLU A 144 -13.74 4.51 -2.69
CA GLU A 144 -13.53 5.67 -3.57
C GLU A 144 -12.26 6.45 -3.25
N ASN A 145 -11.87 6.53 -1.98
CA ASN A 145 -10.66 7.22 -1.54
C ASN A 145 -9.36 6.56 -2.05
N ILE A 146 -9.41 5.38 -2.67
CA ILE A 146 -8.22 4.77 -3.31
C ILE A 146 -7.62 5.69 -4.38
N ILE A 147 -8.45 6.51 -5.02
CA ILE A 147 -8.04 7.47 -6.07
C ILE A 147 -7.11 8.58 -5.56
N THR A 148 -7.05 8.79 -4.24
CA THR A 148 -6.16 9.78 -3.62
C THR A 148 -4.87 9.15 -3.11
N ASN A 149 -4.70 7.82 -3.25
CA ASN A 149 -3.50 7.13 -2.80
C ASN A 149 -2.30 7.51 -3.68
N ARG A 150 -1.24 8.02 -3.06
CA ARG A 150 -0.04 8.53 -3.75
C ARG A 150 0.70 7.45 -4.54
N ALA A 151 0.77 6.21 -4.04
CA ALA A 151 1.46 5.11 -4.73
C ALA A 151 0.70 4.68 -6.00
N LEU A 152 -0.64 4.64 -5.94
CA LEU A 152 -1.47 4.37 -7.12
C LEU A 152 -1.33 5.48 -8.17
N LEU A 153 -1.46 6.74 -7.76
CA LEU A 153 -1.35 7.88 -8.66
C LEU A 153 0.03 7.93 -9.33
N GLY A 154 1.10 7.74 -8.56
CA GLY A 154 2.47 7.70 -9.11
C GLY A 154 2.64 6.57 -10.13
N SER A 155 2.14 5.37 -9.84
CA SER A 155 2.24 4.24 -10.79
C SER A 155 1.41 4.47 -12.06
N ILE A 156 0.26 5.13 -11.96
CA ILE A 156 -0.54 5.51 -13.14
C ILE A 156 0.19 6.55 -13.99
N GLN A 157 0.79 7.56 -13.36
CA GLN A 157 1.59 8.57 -14.05
C GLN A 157 2.80 7.95 -14.76
N ASP A 158 3.54 7.06 -14.08
CA ASP A 158 4.64 6.29 -14.66
C ASP A 158 4.18 5.54 -15.92
N VAL A 159 3.07 4.80 -15.84
CA VAL A 159 2.52 4.02 -16.97
C VAL A 159 2.04 4.90 -18.13
N LYS A 160 1.56 6.11 -17.85
CA LYS A 160 1.12 7.07 -18.88
C LYS A 160 2.28 7.90 -19.47
N GLY A 161 3.48 7.80 -18.92
CA GLY A 161 4.61 8.66 -19.29
C GLY A 161 4.41 10.12 -18.85
N GLU A 162 3.53 10.37 -17.89
CA GLU A 162 3.18 11.70 -17.35
C GLU A 162 3.96 12.00 -16.04
N ALA A 163 4.99 11.21 -15.76
CA ALA A 163 5.82 11.37 -14.58
C ALA A 163 6.66 12.65 -14.67
N GLU A 164 6.09 13.79 -14.27
CA GLU A 164 6.82 15.04 -14.07
C GLU A 164 6.89 15.40 -12.57
N LEU A 165 8.06 15.89 -12.13
CA LEU A 165 8.29 16.67 -10.89
C LEU A 165 8.55 15.92 -9.56
N SER A 166 9.40 14.89 -9.56
CA SER A 166 10.32 14.66 -8.40
C SER A 166 11.81 14.72 -8.77
N ILE A 167 12.07 15.04 -10.04
CA ILE A 167 13.39 15.09 -10.66
C ILE A 167 14.33 16.03 -9.89
N ALA A 168 13.90 17.21 -9.44
CA ALA A 168 14.80 18.20 -8.84
C ALA A 168 15.58 17.73 -7.58
N LYS A 169 14.93 17.01 -6.64
CA LYS A 169 15.62 16.44 -5.47
C LYS A 169 16.33 15.11 -5.78
N GLN A 170 15.81 14.36 -6.76
CA GLN A 170 16.38 13.09 -7.18
C GLN A 170 17.67 13.30 -7.99
N VAL A 171 17.73 14.38 -8.78
CA VAL A 171 18.91 14.83 -9.55
C VAL A 171 20.04 15.19 -8.60
N ASP A 172 19.82 15.99 -7.56
CA ASP A 172 20.87 16.37 -6.59
C ASP A 172 21.50 15.13 -5.89
N PHE A 173 20.70 14.11 -5.55
CA PHE A 173 21.24 12.85 -4.99
C PHE A 173 21.91 11.94 -6.04
N ARG A 174 21.39 11.89 -7.27
CA ARG A 174 21.94 11.09 -8.37
C ARG A 174 23.23 11.70 -8.95
N GLU A 175 23.33 13.02 -8.96
CA GLU A 175 24.56 13.74 -9.32
C GLU A 175 25.64 13.60 -8.25
N LYS A 176 25.25 13.61 -6.96
CA LYS A 176 26.21 13.38 -5.86
C LYS A 176 26.76 11.95 -5.81
N PHE A 177 26.02 10.99 -6.33
CA PHE A 177 26.35 9.55 -6.31
C PHE A 177 26.12 8.95 -7.70
N GLU A 178 26.95 9.36 -8.66
CA GLU A 178 26.85 8.98 -10.07
C GLU A 178 26.91 7.45 -10.28
N ALA A 179 25.99 6.93 -11.07
CA ALA A 179 25.96 5.54 -11.49
C ALA A 179 26.94 5.31 -12.66
N LYS A 180 28.15 4.82 -12.35
CA LYS A 180 29.27 4.69 -13.32
C LYS A 180 29.41 3.30 -13.92
N HIS A 181 28.77 2.30 -13.34
CA HIS A 181 28.92 0.92 -13.76
C HIS A 181 27.79 0.54 -14.70
N ARG A 182 28.11 0.17 -15.94
CA ARG A 182 27.12 -0.26 -16.91
C ARG A 182 26.95 -1.78 -16.85
N ALA A 183 25.74 -2.22 -16.56
CA ALA A 183 25.36 -3.62 -16.59
C ALA A 183 25.07 -4.10 -18.02
N THR A 184 24.97 -5.42 -18.21
CA THR A 184 24.81 -6.06 -19.53
C THR A 184 23.44 -5.83 -20.14
N ASP A 185 22.41 -5.59 -19.33
CA ASP A 185 21.05 -5.29 -19.78
C ASP A 185 20.84 -3.80 -20.16
N GLY A 186 21.82 -2.96 -19.85
CA GLY A 186 21.84 -1.53 -20.12
C GLY A 186 21.64 -0.62 -18.90
N HIS A 187 21.36 -1.15 -17.71
CA HIS A 187 21.30 -0.34 -16.50
C HIS A 187 22.66 0.32 -16.18
N PHE A 188 22.59 1.51 -15.55
CA PHE A 188 23.72 2.14 -14.90
C PHE A 188 23.52 2.05 -13.39
N VAL A 189 24.47 1.41 -12.71
CA VAL A 189 24.42 1.16 -11.26
C VAL A 189 25.58 1.81 -10.53
N ARG A 190 25.47 1.94 -9.19
CA ARG A 190 26.39 2.76 -8.38
C ARG A 190 27.64 2.02 -7.93
N SER A 191 27.62 0.70 -7.92
CA SER A 191 28.74 -0.12 -7.45
C SER A 191 29.00 -1.34 -8.33
N LYS A 192 30.22 -1.88 -8.25
CA LYS A 192 30.57 -3.14 -8.92
C LYS A 192 29.73 -4.32 -8.41
N ALA A 193 29.36 -4.31 -7.13
CA ALA A 193 28.55 -5.37 -6.54
C ALA A 193 27.13 -5.38 -7.11
N GLU A 194 26.48 -4.21 -7.17
CA GLU A 194 25.18 -4.06 -7.86
C GLU A 194 25.28 -4.49 -9.32
N MET A 195 26.37 -4.14 -10.03
CA MET A 195 26.56 -4.54 -11.42
C MET A 195 26.65 -6.07 -11.58
N LEU A 196 27.30 -6.76 -10.64
CA LEU A 196 27.37 -8.22 -10.65
C LEU A 196 26.00 -8.85 -10.36
N ILE A 197 25.24 -8.29 -9.41
CA ILE A 197 23.87 -8.74 -9.10
C ILE A 197 22.95 -8.55 -10.32
N ASP A 198 22.98 -7.36 -10.93
CA ASP A 198 22.19 -7.01 -12.11
C ASP A 198 22.50 -7.95 -13.29
N ASN A 199 23.79 -8.09 -13.62
CA ASN A 199 24.23 -9.01 -14.68
C ASN A 199 23.76 -10.44 -14.40
N TRP A 200 23.82 -10.89 -13.15
CA TRP A 200 23.35 -12.22 -12.78
C TRP A 200 21.84 -12.37 -13.02
N LEU A 201 21.03 -11.40 -12.57
CA LEU A 201 19.57 -11.41 -12.77
C LEU A 201 19.22 -11.41 -14.26
N TYR A 202 19.94 -10.62 -15.06
CA TYR A 202 19.77 -10.58 -16.51
C TYR A 202 20.12 -11.92 -17.17
N MET A 203 21.27 -12.51 -16.83
CA MET A 203 21.72 -13.79 -17.41
C MET A 203 20.81 -14.97 -17.00
N ALA A 204 20.18 -14.89 -15.83
CA ALA A 204 19.16 -15.84 -15.38
C ALA A 204 17.76 -15.57 -16.00
N GLU A 205 17.65 -14.64 -16.95
CA GLU A 205 16.40 -14.23 -17.60
C GLU A 205 15.32 -13.75 -16.61
N ILE A 206 15.74 -13.22 -15.47
CA ILE A 206 14.85 -12.71 -14.43
C ILE A 206 14.54 -11.24 -14.71
N VAL A 207 13.28 -10.98 -15.04
CA VAL A 207 12.76 -9.61 -15.14
C VAL A 207 12.94 -8.90 -13.81
N HIS A 208 13.64 -7.78 -13.83
CA HIS A 208 13.91 -6.97 -12.66
C HIS A 208 13.89 -5.47 -12.99
N ALA A 209 13.83 -4.64 -11.96
CA ALA A 209 13.93 -3.19 -12.05
C ALA A 209 14.99 -2.70 -11.05
N TYR A 210 15.86 -1.79 -11.50
CA TYR A 210 16.87 -1.14 -10.67
C TYR A 210 16.33 0.16 -10.05
N GLU A 211 16.70 0.44 -8.79
CA GLU A 211 16.25 1.64 -8.05
C GLU A 211 14.71 1.83 -8.06
N ARG A 212 13.93 0.76 -7.86
CA ARG A 212 12.47 0.86 -7.84
C ARG A 212 11.98 1.43 -6.50
N LYS A 213 11.06 2.38 -6.58
CA LYS A 213 10.41 2.95 -5.38
C LYS A 213 9.52 1.91 -4.72
N LEU A 214 9.61 1.79 -3.40
CA LEU A 214 8.71 0.93 -2.62
C LEU A 214 7.26 1.46 -2.70
N PRO A 215 6.24 0.58 -2.71
CA PRO A 215 4.84 0.98 -2.80
C PRO A 215 4.30 1.47 -1.44
N VAL A 216 4.97 2.47 -0.87
CA VAL A 216 4.72 3.08 0.44
C VAL A 216 4.72 4.60 0.31
N GLU A 217 4.33 5.31 1.38
CA GLU A 217 4.28 6.78 1.35
C GLU A 217 5.67 7.41 1.48
N GLU A 218 6.55 6.74 2.22
CA GLU A 218 7.93 7.11 2.43
C GLU A 218 8.70 7.09 1.10
N ASN A 219 9.62 8.04 0.91
CA ASN A 219 10.40 8.12 -0.34
C ASN A 219 11.61 7.20 -0.30
N VAL A 220 11.35 5.89 -0.35
CA VAL A 220 12.35 4.83 -0.21
C VAL A 220 12.40 3.98 -1.47
N TYR A 221 13.61 3.59 -1.88
CA TYR A 221 13.88 2.83 -3.10
C TYR A 221 14.68 1.59 -2.75
N CYS A 222 14.35 0.45 -3.34
CA CYS A 222 15.16 -0.77 -3.26
C CYS A 222 16.29 -0.74 -4.29
N ASP A 223 17.30 -1.59 -4.14
CA ASP A 223 18.36 -1.71 -5.14
C ASP A 223 17.82 -2.45 -6.37
N PHE A 224 17.16 -3.59 -6.16
CA PHE A 224 16.46 -4.31 -7.22
C PHE A 224 15.06 -4.77 -6.79
N TYR A 225 14.13 -4.75 -7.73
CA TYR A 225 12.79 -5.31 -7.57
C TYR A 225 12.53 -6.37 -8.63
N ILE A 226 12.07 -7.55 -8.21
CA ILE A 226 11.67 -8.65 -9.07
C ILE A 226 10.14 -8.76 -8.99
N PRO A 227 9.42 -8.40 -10.08
CA PRO A 227 7.96 -8.44 -10.08
C PRO A 227 7.40 -9.85 -9.86
N THR A 228 8.08 -10.86 -10.40
CA THR A 228 7.78 -12.27 -10.10
C THR A 228 8.11 -12.53 -8.63
N GLY A 229 7.13 -12.97 -7.85
CA GLY A 229 7.32 -13.16 -6.40
C GLY A 229 7.35 -11.88 -5.55
N LYS A 230 7.27 -10.69 -6.17
CA LYS A 230 7.29 -9.37 -5.52
C LYS A 230 8.46 -9.23 -4.53
N VAL A 231 9.66 -9.56 -5.00
CA VAL A 231 10.87 -9.64 -4.18
C VAL A 231 11.69 -8.37 -4.32
N TYR A 232 12.15 -7.83 -3.20
CA TYR A 232 13.07 -6.71 -3.13
C TYR A 232 14.45 -7.22 -2.73
N ILE A 233 15.49 -6.79 -3.44
CA ILE A 233 16.88 -7.11 -3.11
C ILE A 233 17.57 -5.84 -2.64
N GLU A 234 18.31 -5.97 -1.55
CA GLU A 234 19.17 -4.93 -0.95
C GLU A 234 20.60 -5.43 -0.84
N TYR A 235 21.55 -4.59 -1.23
CA TYR A 235 22.97 -4.86 -1.10
C TYR A 235 23.61 -4.01 0.01
N TRP A 236 24.17 -4.70 1.01
CA TRP A 236 24.77 -4.10 2.18
C TRP A 236 26.31 -4.14 2.16
N GLY A 237 26.95 -3.25 1.41
CA GLY A 237 28.41 -3.23 1.23
C GLY A 237 29.24 -2.30 2.14
N TYR A 238 28.63 -1.51 3.04
CA TYR A 238 29.36 -0.49 3.84
C TYR A 238 28.98 -0.51 5.33
N GLU A 239 29.41 -1.50 6.10
CA GLU A 239 28.93 -1.70 7.48
C GLU A 239 29.63 -0.87 8.58
N ASN A 240 30.63 -0.04 8.23
CA ASN A 240 31.47 0.64 9.23
C ASN A 240 31.04 2.09 9.59
N ASP A 241 30.00 2.64 8.95
CA ASP A 241 29.47 3.97 9.28
C ASP A 241 28.17 3.88 10.07
N SER A 242 28.15 4.48 11.27
CA SER A 242 26.95 4.60 12.12
C SER A 242 25.72 5.16 11.39
N LYS A 243 25.90 6.13 10.48
CA LYS A 243 24.79 6.69 9.69
C LYS A 243 24.25 5.68 8.68
N TYR A 244 25.12 4.86 8.09
CA TYR A 244 24.72 3.80 7.18
C TYR A 244 23.94 2.71 7.92
N LEU A 245 24.44 2.26 9.08
CA LEU A 245 23.76 1.27 9.91
C LEU A 245 22.36 1.72 10.34
N ASN A 246 22.20 3.01 10.67
CA ASN A 246 20.89 3.57 11.01
C ASN A 246 19.94 3.55 9.80
N ARG A 247 20.42 3.94 8.60
CA ARG A 247 19.62 3.86 7.36
C ARG A 247 19.23 2.43 7.00
N LYS A 248 20.15 1.47 7.15
CA LYS A 248 19.88 0.03 6.95
C LYS A 248 18.75 -0.43 7.87
N LYS A 249 18.84 -0.14 9.18
CA LYS A 249 17.79 -0.47 10.16
C LYS A 249 16.44 0.15 9.83
N GLU A 250 16.42 1.44 9.48
CA GLU A 250 15.19 2.13 9.08
C GLU A 250 14.57 1.45 7.84
N LYS A 251 15.37 1.14 6.82
CA LYS A 251 14.90 0.47 5.60
C LYS A 251 14.33 -0.92 5.90
N ILE A 252 15.02 -1.73 6.70
CA ILE A 252 14.56 -3.06 7.12
C ILE A 252 13.22 -2.94 7.88
N SER A 253 13.08 -1.96 8.78
CA SER A 253 11.83 -1.75 9.52
C SER A 253 10.63 -1.43 8.62
N ILE A 254 10.87 -0.77 7.47
CA ILE A 254 9.83 -0.51 6.48
C ILE A 254 9.44 -1.82 5.79
N TYR A 255 10.41 -2.63 5.36
CA TYR A 255 10.12 -3.95 4.77
C TYR A 255 9.28 -4.83 5.71
N GLU A 256 9.65 -4.89 7.00
CA GLU A 256 8.93 -5.64 8.03
C GLU A 256 7.51 -5.08 8.28
N LYS A 257 7.38 -3.76 8.44
CA LYS A 257 6.10 -3.07 8.67
C LYS A 257 5.07 -3.37 7.58
N TYR A 258 5.52 -3.41 6.33
CA TYR A 258 4.66 -3.63 5.17
C TYR A 258 4.59 -5.11 4.72
N GLY A 259 5.41 -5.98 5.30
CA GLY A 259 5.42 -7.42 4.99
C GLY A 259 5.94 -7.71 3.58
N PHE A 260 6.94 -6.97 3.13
CA PHE A 260 7.56 -7.14 1.83
C PHE A 260 8.58 -8.28 1.83
N ASN A 261 8.67 -9.00 0.71
CA ASN A 261 9.65 -10.07 0.53
C ASN A 261 11.03 -9.45 0.31
N LEU A 262 11.91 -9.55 1.30
CA LEU A 262 13.25 -8.98 1.26
C LEU A 262 14.31 -10.08 1.09
N ILE A 263 15.28 -9.81 0.22
CA ILE A 263 16.56 -10.52 0.12
C ILE A 263 17.66 -9.51 0.43
N GLU A 264 18.47 -9.83 1.43
CA GLU A 264 19.62 -9.02 1.83
C GLU A 264 20.89 -9.72 1.38
N LEU A 265 21.75 -9.02 0.64
CA LEU A 265 23.04 -9.49 0.16
C LEU A 265 24.17 -8.68 0.80
N ASN A 266 25.31 -9.30 1.04
CA ASN A 266 26.56 -8.65 1.43
C ASN A 266 27.70 -9.03 0.47
N ASP A 267 28.91 -8.52 0.72
CA ASP A 267 30.09 -8.79 -0.11
C ASP A 267 30.37 -10.29 -0.32
N LYS A 268 30.14 -11.13 0.69
CA LYS A 268 30.38 -12.59 0.60
C LYS A 268 29.34 -13.29 -0.26
N ASP A 269 28.10 -12.81 -0.24
CA ASP A 269 27.03 -13.34 -1.09
C ASP A 269 27.30 -13.01 -2.56
N VAL A 270 27.78 -11.80 -2.85
CA VAL A 270 28.11 -11.35 -4.21
C VAL A 270 29.25 -12.15 -4.85
N GLN A 271 30.13 -12.74 -4.05
CA GLN A 271 31.18 -13.63 -4.55
C GLN A 271 30.63 -15.00 -5.01
N ASN A 272 29.41 -15.38 -4.62
CA ASN A 272 28.83 -16.71 -4.86
C ASN A 272 27.35 -16.63 -5.31
N LEU A 273 27.02 -15.68 -6.20
CA LEU A 273 25.63 -15.43 -6.61
C LEU A 273 24.94 -16.66 -7.20
N ASP A 274 25.66 -17.51 -7.94
CA ASP A 274 25.14 -18.73 -8.56
C ASP A 274 24.58 -19.74 -7.54
N ASP A 275 25.14 -19.77 -6.33
CA ASP A 275 24.68 -20.66 -5.24
C ASP A 275 23.63 -19.99 -4.36
N ILE A 276 23.76 -18.67 -4.16
CA ILE A 276 22.97 -17.92 -3.18
C ILE A 276 21.63 -17.49 -3.76
N LEU A 277 21.62 -16.83 -4.92
CA LEU A 277 20.41 -16.22 -5.45
C LEU A 277 19.33 -17.24 -5.84
N PRO A 278 19.61 -18.35 -6.55
CA PRO A 278 18.57 -19.33 -6.88
C PRO A 278 17.85 -19.85 -5.65
N ARG A 279 18.60 -20.18 -4.58
CA ARG A 279 18.05 -20.68 -3.33
C ARG A 279 17.19 -19.63 -2.60
N LEU A 280 17.61 -18.37 -2.59
CA LEU A 280 16.87 -17.30 -1.91
C LEU A 280 15.60 -16.92 -2.69
N LEU A 281 15.70 -16.83 -4.01
CA LEU A 281 14.60 -16.51 -4.93
C LEU A 281 13.52 -17.60 -4.95
N LEU A 282 13.92 -18.86 -4.86
CA LEU A 282 12.99 -19.99 -4.84
C LEU A 282 12.01 -19.94 -3.67
N LYS A 283 12.42 -19.38 -2.52
CA LYS A 283 11.54 -19.18 -1.34
C LYS A 283 10.33 -18.30 -1.67
N TYR A 284 10.45 -17.45 -2.69
CA TYR A 284 9.41 -16.55 -3.15
C TYR A 284 8.80 -16.98 -4.49
N GLY A 285 9.07 -18.22 -4.92
CA GLY A 285 8.53 -18.79 -6.16
C GLY A 285 9.18 -18.26 -7.44
N VAL A 286 10.38 -17.68 -7.34
CA VAL A 286 11.16 -17.21 -8.50
C VAL A 286 12.20 -18.27 -8.83
N GLN A 287 12.16 -18.78 -10.06
CA GLN A 287 13.10 -19.79 -10.57
C GLN A 287 14.11 -19.12 -11.50
N ALA A 288 15.38 -19.52 -11.40
CA ALA A 288 16.47 -19.05 -12.26
C ALA A 288 16.83 -20.09 -13.33
N TYR A 289 16.71 -21.39 -13.01
CA TYR A 289 16.89 -22.55 -13.88
C TYR A 289 16.33 -23.81 -13.21
#